data_AF-A0A1E5BFE7-F1
#
_entry.id   AF-A0A1E5BFE7-F1
#
_cell.length_a   1.000
_cell.length_b   1.000
_cell.length_c   1.000
_cell.angle_alpha   90.00
_cell.angle_beta   90.00
_cell.angle_gamma   90.00
#
_symmetry.space_group_name_H-M   'P 1'
#
loop_
_entity.id
_entity.type
_entity.pdbx_description
1 polymer ?
#
loop_
_entity_poly.entity_id
_entity_poly.type
_entity_poly.pdbx_seq_one_letter_code
_entity_poly.pdbx_strand_id
1 'polypeptide(L)'
;MEIKIPDEIIQTVITFLVGSPKVLATLVLSWISGHMWSYIVFTYFREKNKSEGFFDGWLGKTALGLFWFSLIMLPIYYLVHASFTIEYENILSVLITTILYSYVVQAIIFIAITLFKRG
;
A
#
# COMPACT_ATOMS: atom_id res chain seq x y z
N MET A 1 7.62 -25.24 9.28
CA MET A 1 8.47 -25.33 8.08
C MET A 1 9.09 -23.96 7.90
N GLU A 2 10.34 -23.77 8.35
CA GLU A 2 11.03 -22.48 8.22
C GLU A 2 11.46 -22.30 6.77
N ILE A 3 10.83 -21.36 6.08
CA ILE A 3 11.25 -20.97 4.73
C ILE A 3 12.54 -20.17 4.89
N LYS A 4 13.70 -20.83 4.70
CA LYS A 4 14.99 -20.13 4.63
C LYS A 4 15.05 -19.37 3.32
N ILE A 5 14.86 -18.05 3.39
CA ILE A 5 15.06 -17.16 2.25
C ILE A 5 16.57 -17.07 2.03
N PRO A 6 17.09 -17.39 0.82
CA PRO A 6 18.51 -17.27 0.50
C PRO A 6 19.02 -15.84 0.74
N ASP A 7 20.21 -15.71 1.33
CA ASP A 7 20.82 -14.42 1.67
C ASP A 7 21.03 -13.51 0.44
N GLU A 8 21.23 -14.10 -0.74
CA GLU A 8 21.34 -13.37 -2.02
C GLU A 8 20.06 -12.61 -2.38
N ILE A 9 18.88 -13.17 -2.08
CA ILE A 9 17.60 -12.50 -2.30
C ILE A 9 17.47 -11.31 -1.35
N ILE A 10 17.85 -11.51 -0.09
CA ILE A 10 17.82 -10.46 0.93
C ILE A 10 18.74 -9.31 0.53
N GLN A 11 19.98 -9.59 0.12
CA GLN A 11 20.91 -8.56 -0.33
C GLN A 11 20.43 -7.85 -1.59
N THR A 12 19.84 -8.56 -2.56
CA THR A 12 19.29 -7.94 -3.77
C THR A 12 18.15 -6.98 -3.42
N VAL A 13 17.25 -7.38 -2.52
CA VAL A 13 16.17 -6.52 -2.04
C VAL A 13 16.73 -5.31 -1.29
N ILE A 14 17.70 -5.48 -0.40
CA ILE A 14 18.30 -4.37 0.35
C ILE A 14 19.00 -3.39 -0.61
N THR A 15 19.82 -3.88 -1.54
CA THR A 15 20.50 -3.04 -2.53
C THR A 15 19.49 -2.30 -3.41
N PHE A 16 18.39 -2.95 -3.77
CA PHE A 16 17.30 -2.33 -4.52
C PHE A 16 16.57 -1.23 -3.71
N LEU A 17 16.27 -1.49 -2.43
CA LEU A 17 15.65 -0.52 -1.55
C LEU A 17 16.56 0.69 -1.32
N VAL A 18 17.82 0.46 -1.00
CA VAL A 18 18.80 1.53 -0.76
C VAL A 18 19.15 2.27 -2.06
N GLY A 19 19.11 1.59 -3.21
CA GLY A 19 19.44 2.14 -4.52
C GLY A 19 18.42 3.14 -5.08
N SER A 20 17.21 3.20 -4.52
CA SER A 20 16.17 4.13 -4.97
C SER A 20 15.44 4.79 -3.79
N PRO A 21 15.73 6.06 -3.46
CA PRO A 21 15.03 6.82 -2.42
C PRO A 21 13.51 6.83 -2.60
N LYS A 22 13.03 6.75 -3.85
CA LYS A 22 11.60 6.68 -4.18
C LYS A 22 10.95 5.39 -3.66
N VAL A 23 11.66 4.26 -3.70
CA VAL A 23 11.15 2.95 -3.25
C VAL A 23 11.06 2.91 -1.72
N LEU A 24 12.07 3.42 -1.02
CA LEU A 24 12.01 3.56 0.45
C LEU A 24 10.87 4.47 0.89
N ALA A 25 10.71 5.63 0.23
CA ALA A 25 9.60 6.52 0.50
C ALA A 25 8.25 5.81 0.27
N THR A 26 8.15 4.99 -0.77
CA THR A 26 6.94 4.20 -1.06
C THR A 26 6.63 3.21 0.07
N LEU A 27 7.64 2.53 0.63
CA LEU A 27 7.42 1.64 1.77
C LEU A 27 6.88 2.38 3.00
N VAL A 28 7.48 3.51 3.36
CA VAL A 28 7.01 4.32 4.50
C VAL A 28 5.59 4.82 4.26
N LEU A 29 5.31 5.35 3.07
CA LEU A 29 3.99 5.85 2.70
C LEU A 29 2.96 4.71 2.61
N SER A 30 3.37 3.51 2.20
CA SER A 30 2.49 2.35 2.21
C SER A 30 2.11 1.95 3.64
N TRP A 31 3.06 1.99 4.58
CA TRP A 31 2.73 1.73 5.99
C TRP A 31 1.73 2.74 6.55
N ILE A 32 1.88 4.03 6.23
CA ILE A 32 0.93 5.08 6.65
C ILE A 32 -0.46 4.83 6.06
N SER A 33 -0.55 4.59 4.75
CA SER A 33 -1.83 4.30 4.07
C SER A 33 -2.48 3.04 4.65
N GLY A 34 -1.72 1.98 4.90
CA GLY A 34 -2.22 0.76 5.51
C GLY A 34 -2.63 0.92 6.98
N HIS A 35 -1.96 1.77 7.74
CA HIS A 35 -2.38 2.16 9.09
C HIS A 35 -3.76 2.83 9.06
N MET A 36 -3.97 3.76 8.12
CA MET A 36 -5.28 4.41 7.93
C MET A 36 -6.37 3.40 7.54
N TRP A 37 -6.09 2.46 6.64
CA TRP A 37 -7.04 1.41 6.28
C TRP A 37 -7.36 0.50 7.47
N SER A 38 -6.36 0.10 8.23
CA SER A 38 -6.54 -0.71 9.44
C SER A 38 -7.43 0.03 10.44
N TYR A 39 -7.21 1.34 10.63
CA TYR A 39 -8.05 2.19 11.47
C TYR A 39 -9.51 2.24 10.98
N ILE A 40 -9.75 2.42 9.68
CA ILE A 40 -11.10 2.41 9.09
C ILE A 40 -11.79 1.08 9.38
N VAL A 41 -11.12 -0.03 9.11
CA VAL A 41 -11.67 -1.37 9.31
C VAL A 41 -11.99 -1.62 10.78
N PHE A 42 -11.05 -1.32 11.69
CA PHE A 42 -11.25 -1.58 13.12
C PHE A 42 -12.29 -0.66 13.77
N THR A 43 -12.38 0.59 13.31
CA THR A 43 -13.32 1.56 13.88
C THR A 43 -14.74 1.33 13.38
N TYR A 44 -14.90 1.01 12.10
CA TYR A 44 -16.21 1.03 11.45
C TYR A 44 -16.76 -0.34 11.07
N PHE A 45 -15.92 -1.38 10.96
CA PHE A 45 -16.33 -2.69 10.42
C PHE A 45 -16.02 -3.88 11.34
N ARG A 46 -15.06 -3.77 12.26
CA ARG A 46 -14.72 -4.86 13.19
C ARG A 46 -15.68 -4.87 14.39
N GLU A 47 -16.23 -6.04 14.68
CA GLU A 47 -16.95 -6.29 15.93
C GLU A 47 -15.97 -6.22 17.11
N LYS A 48 -16.38 -5.58 18.21
CA LYS A 48 -15.54 -5.24 19.39
C LYS A 48 -14.81 -6.43 20.05
N ASN A 49 -15.16 -7.68 19.73
CA ASN A 49 -14.74 -8.86 20.49
C ASN A 49 -13.68 -9.75 19.81
N LYS A 50 -13.10 -9.38 18.66
CA LYS A 50 -12.05 -10.18 18.01
C LYS A 50 -10.65 -9.69 18.35
N SER A 51 -9.72 -10.62 18.60
CA SER A 51 -8.31 -10.44 18.97
C SER A 51 -7.47 -9.74 17.89
N GLU A 52 -6.24 -9.33 18.24
CA GLU A 52 -5.22 -8.79 17.32
C GLU A 52 -5.18 -9.62 16.02
N GLY A 53 -5.39 -8.94 14.89
CA GLY A 53 -5.44 -9.55 13.57
C GLY A 53 -4.11 -9.39 12.84
N PHE A 54 -3.89 -10.14 11.76
CA PHE A 54 -2.68 -10.05 10.92
C PHE A 54 -2.37 -8.60 10.46
N PHE A 55 -3.39 -7.75 10.28
CA PHE A 55 -3.24 -6.34 9.90
C PHE A 55 -2.87 -5.39 11.06
N ASP A 56 -2.77 -5.86 12.30
CA ASP A 56 -2.32 -5.03 13.42
C ASP A 56 -0.79 -4.80 13.40
N GLY A 57 -0.03 -5.75 12.83
CA GLY A 57 1.44 -5.69 12.73
C GLY A 57 1.96 -4.70 11.68
N TRP A 58 3.23 -4.29 11.82
CA TRP A 58 3.90 -3.40 10.87
C TRP A 58 3.90 -3.94 9.44
N LEU A 59 4.26 -5.21 9.26
CA LEU A 59 4.27 -5.85 7.94
C LEU A 59 2.86 -5.94 7.34
N GLY A 60 1.84 -6.23 8.16
CA GLY A 60 0.44 -6.28 7.72
C GLY A 60 -0.05 -4.91 7.23
N LYS A 61 0.29 -3.83 7.93
CA LYS A 61 -0.02 -2.45 7.51
C LYS A 61 0.71 -2.08 6.22
N THR A 62 2.00 -2.33 6.12
CA THR A 62 2.76 -2.08 4.89
C THR A 62 2.16 -2.84 3.71
N ALA A 63 1.86 -4.14 3.88
CA ALA A 63 1.24 -4.95 2.84
C ALA A 63 -0.12 -4.40 2.41
N LEU A 64 -0.95 -3.95 3.35
CA LEU A 64 -2.26 -3.35 3.05
C LEU A 64 -2.14 -2.06 2.24
N GLY A 65 -1.16 -1.20 2.57
CA GLY A 65 -0.90 0.00 1.79
C GLY A 65 -0.33 -0.28 0.41
N LEU A 66 0.58 -1.25 0.28
CA LEU A 66 1.11 -1.68 -1.02
C LEU A 66 0.01 -2.26 -1.91
N PHE A 67 -0.88 -3.05 -1.33
CA PHE A 67 -2.06 -3.57 -2.03
C PHE A 67 -2.95 -2.43 -2.52
N TRP A 68 -3.27 -1.46 -1.66
CA TRP A 68 -4.06 -0.28 -2.03
C TRP A 68 -3.41 0.53 -3.16
N PHE A 69 -2.13 0.84 -3.04
CA PHE A 69 -1.40 1.58 -4.08
C PHE A 69 -1.35 0.81 -5.39
N SER A 70 -1.23 -0.52 -5.36
CA SER A 70 -1.26 -1.36 -6.57
C SER A 70 -2.60 -1.27 -7.29
N LEU A 71 -3.73 -1.26 -6.55
CA LEU A 71 -5.06 -1.10 -7.13
C LEU A 71 -5.25 0.25 -7.85
N ILE A 72 -4.68 1.32 -7.29
CA ILE A 72 -4.74 2.65 -7.88
C ILE A 72 -3.71 2.83 -9.00
N MET A 73 -2.56 2.14 -8.91
CA MET A 73 -1.51 2.20 -9.92
C MET A 73 -1.97 1.63 -11.25
N LEU A 74 -2.67 0.49 -11.24
CA LEU A 74 -3.10 -0.19 -12.46
C LEU A 74 -3.88 0.72 -13.45
N PRO A 75 -4.95 1.43 -13.04
CA PRO A 75 -5.65 2.32 -13.95
C PRO A 75 -4.80 3.52 -14.37
N ILE A 76 -3.97 4.09 -13.48
CA ILE A 76 -3.08 5.21 -13.82
C ILE A 76 -2.04 4.77 -14.86
N TYR A 77 -1.43 3.61 -14.65
CA TYR A 77 -0.45 3.01 -15.55
C TYR A 77 -1.04 2.80 -16.95
N TYR A 78 -2.24 2.23 -17.02
CA TYR A 78 -2.94 2.03 -18.27
C TYR A 78 -3.25 3.35 -18.99
N LEU A 79 -3.68 4.38 -18.27
CA LEU A 79 -3.98 5.69 -18.86
C LEU A 79 -2.74 6.41 -19.40
N VAL A 80 -1.58 6.21 -18.77
CA VAL A 80 -0.33 6.88 -19.17
C VAL A 80 0.40 6.13 -20.29
N HIS A 81 0.46 4.79 -20.22
CA HIS A 81 1.26 3.98 -21.13
C HIS A 81 0.44 3.20 -22.17
N ALA A 82 -0.89 3.23 -22.08
CA ALA A 82 -1.81 2.48 -22.96
C ALA A 82 -1.47 0.99 -23.09
N SER A 83 -0.86 0.42 -22.06
CA SER A 83 -0.35 -0.95 -22.03
C SER A 83 -0.57 -1.58 -20.66
N PHE A 84 -0.79 -2.89 -20.63
CA PHE A 84 -0.81 -3.70 -19.41
C PHE A 84 0.52 -4.41 -19.14
N THR A 85 1.51 -4.25 -20.03
CA THR A 85 2.84 -4.81 -19.84
C THR A 85 3.54 -4.02 -18.74
N ILE A 86 3.72 -4.64 -17.57
CA ILE A 86 4.30 -3.99 -16.40
C ILE A 86 5.82 -3.94 -16.53
N GLU A 87 6.33 -2.79 -16.97
CA GLU A 87 7.76 -2.49 -17.04
C GLU A 87 8.21 -1.66 -15.83
N TYR A 88 9.36 -2.01 -15.27
CA TYR A 88 9.88 -1.39 -14.04
C TYR A 88 10.09 0.13 -14.17
N GLU A 89 10.68 0.57 -15.28
CA GLU A 89 10.97 1.99 -15.51
C GLU A 89 9.67 2.81 -15.58
N ASN A 90 8.65 2.26 -16.25
CA ASN A 90 7.33 2.88 -16.35
C ASN A 90 6.62 2.92 -14.99
N ILE A 91 6.74 1.89 -14.14
CA ILE A 91 6.20 1.91 -12.77
C ILE A 91 6.80 3.07 -11.97
N LEU A 92 8.12 3.23 -12.00
CA LEU A 92 8.79 4.30 -11.26
C LEU A 92 8.36 5.69 -11.73
N SER A 93 8.00 5.83 -13.00
CA SER A 93 7.53 7.10 -13.58
C SER A 93 6.16 7.51 -13.03
N VAL A 94 5.25 6.56 -12.80
CA VAL A 94 3.89 6.82 -12.30
C VAL A 94 3.75 6.67 -10.77
N LEU A 95 4.82 6.26 -10.09
CA LEU A 95 4.81 5.93 -8.66
C LEU A 95 4.32 7.07 -7.76
N ILE A 96 4.89 8.27 -7.94
CA ILE A 96 4.53 9.44 -7.11
C ILE A 96 3.09 9.86 -7.37
N THR A 97 2.69 9.92 -8.64
CA THR A 97 1.33 10.22 -9.07
C THR A 97 0.34 9.23 -8.45
N THR A 98 0.67 7.94 -8.49
CA THR A 98 -0.12 6.87 -7.86
C THR A 98 -0.31 7.12 -6.37
N ILE A 99 0.75 7.43 -5.64
CA ILE A 99 0.68 7.67 -4.19
C ILE A 99 -0.23 8.86 -3.89
N LEU A 100 -0.10 9.97 -4.62
CA LEU A 100 -0.94 11.15 -4.42
C LEU A 100 -2.41 10.85 -4.68
N TYR A 101 -2.75 10.25 -5.82
CA TYR A 101 -4.13 9.86 -6.11
C TYR A 101 -4.67 8.84 -5.10
N SER A 102 -3.84 7.90 -4.67
CA SER A 102 -4.23 6.90 -3.66
C SER A 102 -4.65 7.54 -2.35
N TYR A 103 -3.93 8.56 -1.88
CA TYR A 103 -4.30 9.30 -0.67
C TYR A 103 -5.55 10.15 -0.85
N VAL A 104 -5.74 10.77 -2.01
CA VAL A 104 -6.96 11.53 -2.31
C VAL A 104 -8.18 10.60 -2.30
N VAL A 105 -8.11 9.46 -2.99
CA VAL A 105 -9.19 8.47 -3.02
C VAL A 105 -9.43 7.90 -1.62
N GLN A 106 -8.37 7.58 -0.87
CA GLN A 106 -8.49 7.10 0.50
C GLN A 106 -9.16 8.13 1.43
N ALA A 107 -8.82 9.42 1.29
CA ALA A 107 -9.45 10.49 2.06
C ALA A 107 -10.94 10.65 1.73
N ILE A 108 -11.32 10.57 0.45
CA ILE A 108 -12.72 10.60 0.02
C ILE A 108 -13.49 9.42 0.64
N ILE A 109 -12.94 8.22 0.59
CA ILE A 109 -13.57 7.03 1.19
C ILE A 109 -13.69 7.19 2.71
N PHE A 110 -12.66 7.70 3.38
CA PHE A 110 -12.70 7.96 4.82
C PHE A 110 -13.83 8.92 5.18
N ILE A 111 -13.90 10.07 4.50
CA ILE A 111 -14.95 11.08 4.71
C ILE A 111 -16.33 10.45 4.49
N ALA A 112 -16.53 9.74 3.37
CA ALA A 112 -17.79 9.07 3.08
C ALA A 112 -18.20 8.09 4.19
N ILE A 113 -17.30 7.18 4.61
CA ILE A 113 -17.59 6.21 5.68
C ILE A 113 -17.94 6.94 6.98
N THR A 114 -17.17 7.96 7.35
CA THR A 114 -17.41 8.69 8.61
C THR A 114 -18.76 9.42 8.63
N LEU A 115 -19.21 9.97 7.50
CA LEU A 115 -20.51 10.62 7.38
C LEU A 115 -21.66 9.61 7.38
N PHE A 116 -21.56 8.51 6.61
CA PHE A 116 -22.66 7.55 6.46
C PHE A 116 -22.82 6.57 7.62
N LYS A 117 -21.76 6.23 8.35
CA LYS A 117 -21.85 5.30 9.50
C LYS A 117 -22.02 5.98 10.86
N ARG A 118 -21.82 7.29 10.96
CA ARG A 118 -22.16 8.05 12.18
C ARG A 118 -23.58 8.62 12.16
N GLY A 119 -24.22 8.68 10.99
CA GLY A 119 -25.62 9.07 10.83
C GLY A 119 -26.60 7.96 11.17
#